data_AF-A0A945F572-F1
#
_entry.id   AF-A0A945F572-F1
#
_cell.length_a   1.000
_cell.length_b   1.000
_cell.length_c   1.000
_cell.angle_alpha   90.00
_cell.angle_beta   90.00
_cell.angle_gamma   90.00
#
_symmetry.space_group_name_H-M   'P 1'
#
loop_
_entity.id
_entity.type
_entity.pdbx_description
1 polymer ?
#
loop_
_entity_poly.entity_id
_entity_poly.type
_entity_poly.pdbx_seq_one_letter_code
_entity_poly.pdbx_strand_id
1 'polypeptide(L)'
;MKKLTYLFLALIIVACSSDDNSNEEAANQLFLDIYDGVVWQIDPESTGDWGDKLTFYSDPSSLEVFDDSCTTIIFGEPYPFTDDGVVIGEVTYTIQSEVENSIVLLGQFVDIEGNLDPNTLTITSTVSSGGNSLLLEPFISNQDEQQQPETYTIAPDEFPCN
;
A
#
# COMPACT_ATOMS: atom_id res chain seq x y z
N MET A 1 52.45 -17.81 -54.55
CA MET A 1 51.96 -16.73 -55.45
C MET A 1 50.44 -16.81 -55.51
N LYS A 2 49.78 -15.63 -55.45
CA LYS A 2 48.32 -15.36 -55.48
C LYS A 2 47.60 -16.08 -56.65
N LYS A 3 46.29 -16.34 -56.64
CA LYS A 3 45.14 -15.38 -56.78
C LYS A 3 43.82 -16.14 -56.45
N LEU A 4 42.90 -15.61 -55.63
CA LEU A 4 41.71 -14.77 -55.99
C LEU A 4 41.00 -15.28 -57.26
N THR A 5 39.69 -15.52 -57.38
CA THR A 5 38.43 -15.04 -56.74
C THR A 5 37.30 -15.91 -57.34
N TYR A 6 36.17 -16.14 -56.69
CA TYR A 6 34.81 -15.60 -57.00
C TYR A 6 33.87 -16.35 -56.02
N LEU A 7 33.23 -15.73 -55.02
CA LEU A 7 32.12 -14.78 -55.04
C LEU A 7 30.90 -15.24 -55.87
N PHE A 8 30.03 -16.03 -55.24
CA PHE A 8 28.57 -16.07 -55.38
C PHE A 8 28.07 -16.52 -53.99
N LEU A 9 27.76 -15.62 -53.05
CA LEU A 9 26.58 -14.75 -52.94
C LEU A 9 25.25 -15.53 -52.89
N ALA A 10 24.58 -15.38 -51.73
CA ALA A 10 23.16 -15.64 -51.45
C ALA A 10 22.78 -17.14 -51.28
N LEU A 11 22.07 -17.66 -50.28
CA LEU A 11 21.20 -17.21 -49.17
C LEU A 11 21.14 -18.45 -48.21
N ILE A 12 21.05 -18.41 -46.88
CA ILE A 12 19.90 -18.01 -46.03
C ILE A 12 20.43 -17.92 -44.56
N ILE A 13 20.55 -16.73 -43.96
CA ILE A 13 19.69 -16.11 -42.91
C ILE A 13 19.94 -16.60 -41.45
N VAL A 14 20.43 -15.65 -40.62
CA VAL A 14 20.25 -15.46 -39.13
C VAL A 14 20.91 -16.49 -38.21
N ALA A 15 22.07 -16.20 -37.60
CA ALA A 15 22.23 -15.40 -36.36
C ALA A 15 21.35 -15.89 -35.19
N CYS A 16 21.73 -16.99 -34.54
CA CYS A 16 21.33 -17.23 -33.15
C CYS A 16 22.42 -16.65 -32.25
N SER A 17 22.39 -15.31 -32.14
CA SER A 17 23.00 -14.57 -31.05
C SER A 17 21.84 -13.93 -30.30
N SER A 18 21.37 -14.61 -29.28
CA SER A 18 20.62 -14.01 -28.18
C SER A 18 21.47 -14.36 -26.97
N ASP A 19 22.37 -13.48 -26.53
CA ASP A 19 21.99 -12.40 -25.60
C ASP A 19 20.85 -12.88 -24.73
N ASP A 20 21.20 -13.71 -23.73
CA ASP A 20 20.35 -13.98 -22.58
C ASP A 20 20.21 -12.66 -21.81
N ASN A 21 19.37 -11.79 -22.36
CA ASN A 21 18.75 -10.71 -21.65
C ASN A 21 17.83 -11.37 -20.63
N SER A 22 18.37 -11.80 -19.51
CA SER A 22 17.63 -12.04 -18.28
C SER A 22 17.13 -10.71 -17.74
N ASN A 23 16.39 -9.97 -18.57
CA ASN A 23 15.36 -9.08 -18.11
C ASN A 23 14.18 -10.01 -17.86
N GLU A 24 14.32 -10.86 -16.83
CA GLU A 24 13.16 -11.24 -16.05
C GLU A 24 12.55 -9.90 -15.70
N GLU A 25 11.39 -9.60 -16.30
CA GLU A 25 10.65 -8.39 -16.01
C GLU A 25 10.75 -8.21 -14.51
N ALA A 26 11.21 -7.03 -14.04
CA ALA A 26 10.99 -6.67 -12.65
C ALA A 26 9.50 -6.92 -12.46
N ALA A 27 9.16 -8.00 -11.73
CA ALA A 27 7.78 -8.41 -11.58
C ALA A 27 7.09 -7.14 -11.09
N ASN A 28 5.99 -6.74 -11.72
CA ASN A 28 5.20 -5.58 -11.28
C ASN A 28 4.60 -5.94 -9.91
N GLN A 29 5.44 -5.98 -8.88
CA GLN A 29 5.09 -6.29 -7.52
C GLN A 29 4.26 -5.14 -7.01
N LEU A 30 3.13 -5.48 -6.40
CA LEU A 30 2.22 -4.50 -5.84
C LEU A 30 2.64 -4.18 -4.40
N PHE A 31 2.04 -3.13 -3.84
CA PHE A 31 2.37 -2.64 -2.51
C PHE A 31 2.34 -3.75 -1.44
N LEU A 32 1.26 -4.52 -1.40
CA LEU A 32 1.05 -5.59 -0.42
C LEU A 32 1.97 -6.77 -0.66
N ASP A 33 2.48 -6.99 -1.88
CA ASP A 33 3.49 -8.03 -2.15
C ASP A 33 4.86 -7.66 -1.56
N ILE A 34 5.18 -6.36 -1.54
CA ILE A 34 6.50 -5.84 -1.13
C ILE A 34 6.56 -5.59 0.37
N TYR A 35 5.47 -5.07 0.94
CA TYR A 35 5.45 -4.55 2.30
C TYR A 35 4.62 -5.38 3.29
N ASP A 36 4.27 -6.61 2.92
CA ASP A 36 3.57 -7.56 3.79
C ASP A 36 4.27 -7.71 5.15
N GLY A 37 3.58 -7.31 6.22
CA GLY A 37 4.07 -7.39 7.60
C GLY A 37 5.19 -6.41 7.96
N VAL A 38 5.52 -5.44 7.09
CA VAL A 38 6.43 -4.35 7.46
C VAL A 38 5.72 -3.43 8.45
N VAL A 39 6.34 -3.20 9.60
CA VAL A 39 5.79 -2.34 10.65
C VAL A 39 6.41 -0.95 10.56
N TRP A 40 5.57 0.08 10.61
CA TRP A 40 6.01 1.46 10.76
C TRP A 40 5.44 2.09 12.03
N GLN A 41 6.22 2.99 12.63
CA GLN A 41 5.90 3.76 13.82
C GLN A 41 5.81 5.23 13.48
N ILE A 42 4.82 5.92 14.03
CA ILE A 42 4.62 7.35 13.82
C ILE A 42 5.86 8.15 14.24
N ASP A 43 6.24 9.12 13.41
CA ASP A 43 7.28 10.09 13.77
C ASP A 43 6.77 10.95 14.93
N PRO A 44 7.55 11.14 16.02
CA PRO A 44 7.13 11.97 17.16
C PRO A 44 6.81 13.42 16.81
N GLU A 45 7.29 13.93 15.67
CA GLU A 45 6.95 15.27 15.16
C GLU A 45 5.64 15.29 14.36
N SER A 46 5.03 14.13 14.11
CA SER A 46 3.73 13.97 13.47
C SER A 46 2.64 13.87 14.53
N THR A 47 1.52 14.58 14.32
CA THR A 47 0.31 14.42 15.12
C THR A 47 -0.58 13.43 14.39
N GLY A 48 -0.67 12.18 14.87
CA GLY A 48 -1.43 11.15 14.18
C GLY A 48 -2.71 10.72 14.88
N ASP A 49 -3.74 10.51 14.07
CA ASP A 49 -5.03 9.96 14.50
C ASP A 49 -5.13 8.45 14.18
N TRP A 50 -4.16 7.88 13.47
CA TRP A 50 -4.21 6.50 12.94
C TRP A 50 -3.44 5.46 13.77
N GLY A 51 -3.00 5.83 14.98
CA GLY A 51 -2.31 4.97 15.93
C GLY A 51 -0.79 5.11 15.92
N ASP A 52 -0.14 4.56 16.95
CA ASP A 52 1.30 4.72 17.16
C ASP A 52 2.12 3.91 16.15
N LYS A 53 1.60 2.77 15.72
CA LYS A 53 2.21 1.92 14.69
C LYS A 53 1.14 1.26 13.85
N LEU A 54 1.55 0.82 12.66
CA LEU A 54 0.70 0.06 11.77
C LEU A 54 1.49 -0.88 10.86
N THR A 55 0.79 -1.83 10.26
CA THR A 55 1.29 -2.72 9.21
C THR A 55 0.18 -3.11 8.24
N PHE A 56 0.58 -3.51 7.02
CA PHE A 56 -0.33 -4.05 6.02
C PHE A 56 -0.03 -5.53 5.81
N TYR A 57 -1.08 -6.34 5.63
CA TYR A 57 -0.94 -7.75 5.28
C TYR A 57 -1.50 -8.04 3.90
N SER A 58 -0.92 -9.03 3.21
CA SER A 58 -1.37 -9.47 1.89
C SER A 58 -2.49 -10.52 1.96
N ASP A 59 -2.50 -11.39 2.98
CA ASP A 59 -3.43 -12.52 3.12
C ASP A 59 -3.94 -12.73 4.57
N PRO A 60 -5.20 -12.37 4.90
CA PRO A 60 -6.10 -11.57 4.07
C PRO A 60 -5.56 -10.14 3.93
N SER A 61 -5.91 -9.47 2.82
CA SER A 61 -5.53 -8.08 2.62
C SER A 61 -6.12 -7.20 3.74
N SER A 62 -5.27 -6.62 4.56
CA SER A 62 -5.70 -5.93 5.78
C SER A 62 -4.71 -4.86 6.25
N LEU A 63 -5.20 -3.99 7.12
CA LEU A 63 -4.44 -3.03 7.90
C LEU A 63 -4.55 -3.42 9.37
N GLU A 64 -3.43 -3.57 10.05
CA GLU A 64 -3.39 -3.68 11.51
C GLU A 64 -2.81 -2.38 12.09
N VAL A 65 -3.55 -1.79 13.03
CA VAL A 65 -3.15 -0.62 13.80
C VAL A 65 -2.83 -1.08 15.21
N PHE A 66 -1.61 -0.80 15.65
CA PHE A 66 -1.14 -1.16 16.97
C PHE A 66 -1.32 0.02 17.93
N ASP A 67 -2.47 0.05 18.58
CA ASP A 67 -2.83 0.94 19.69
C ASP A 67 -3.23 0.12 20.92
N ASP A 68 -3.89 0.74 21.91
CA ASP A 68 -4.40 0.05 23.10
C ASP A 68 -5.39 -1.11 22.78
N SER A 69 -6.02 -1.06 21.60
CA SER A 69 -7.06 -2.00 21.16
C SER A 69 -6.58 -3.06 20.18
N CYS A 70 -5.42 -2.86 19.54
CA CYS A 70 -4.85 -3.75 18.52
C CYS A 70 -5.88 -4.07 17.42
N THR A 71 -6.24 -3.05 16.66
CA THR A 71 -7.33 -3.14 15.68
C THR A 71 -6.84 -3.71 14.35
N THR A 72 -7.45 -4.81 13.90
CA THR A 72 -7.26 -5.34 12.54
C THR A 72 -8.49 -5.03 11.68
N ILE A 73 -8.24 -4.41 10.53
CA ILE A 73 -9.24 -4.04 9.53
C ILE A 73 -8.99 -4.86 8.27
N ILE A 74 -9.89 -5.80 7.97
CA ILE A 74 -9.84 -6.58 6.73
C ILE A 74 -10.45 -5.76 5.60
N PHE A 75 -9.72 -5.58 4.51
CA PHE A 75 -10.21 -4.82 3.37
C PHE A 75 -11.37 -5.55 2.68
N GLY A 76 -12.42 -4.79 2.35
CA GLY A 76 -13.66 -5.30 1.77
C GLY A 76 -14.69 -5.81 2.79
N GLU A 77 -14.33 -5.92 4.07
CA GLU A 77 -15.24 -6.33 5.14
C GLU A 77 -15.70 -5.11 5.97
N PRO A 78 -16.96 -5.06 6.44
CA PRO A 78 -17.40 -4.04 7.39
C PRO A 78 -16.72 -4.18 8.76
N TYR A 79 -16.19 -3.08 9.27
CA TYR A 79 -15.63 -2.97 10.61
C TYR A 79 -16.50 -2.06 11.48
N PRO A 80 -17.01 -2.52 12.64
CA PRO A 80 -17.85 -1.70 13.49
C PRO A 80 -17.03 -0.63 14.22
N PHE A 81 -17.55 0.59 14.30
CA PHE A 81 -17.03 1.61 15.20
C PHE A 81 -18.05 1.94 16.29
N THR A 82 -17.54 2.19 17.50
CA THR A 82 -18.36 2.33 18.71
C THR A 82 -18.19 3.70 19.35
N ASP A 83 -19.27 4.19 19.96
CA ASP A 83 -19.25 5.29 20.92
C ASP A 83 -19.75 4.76 22.28
N ASP A 84 -18.96 4.97 23.34
CA ASP A 84 -19.18 4.42 24.69
C ASP A 84 -19.54 2.91 24.72
N GLY A 85 -18.87 2.12 23.87
CA GLY A 85 -19.08 0.67 23.76
C GLY A 85 -20.36 0.25 23.01
N VAL A 86 -21.09 1.19 22.44
CA VAL A 86 -22.26 0.94 21.57
C VAL A 86 -21.85 1.08 20.12
N VAL A 87 -22.15 0.10 19.27
CA VAL A 87 -21.90 0.19 17.83
C VAL A 87 -22.83 1.25 17.23
N ILE A 88 -22.24 2.31 16.69
CA ILE A 88 -22.98 3.42 16.06
C ILE A 88 -22.89 3.38 14.53
N GLY A 89 -21.97 2.60 13.98
CA GLY A 89 -21.84 2.44 12.53
C GLY A 89 -20.79 1.42 12.14
N GLU A 90 -20.59 1.31 10.83
CA GLU A 90 -19.58 0.46 10.23
C GLU A 90 -18.78 1.25 9.19
N VAL A 91 -17.50 0.91 9.05
CA VAL A 91 -16.64 1.39 7.97
C VAL A 91 -16.16 0.20 7.14
N THR A 92 -16.20 0.33 5.82
CA THR A 92 -15.58 -0.63 4.90
C THR A 92 -14.47 0.06 4.13
N TYR A 93 -13.25 -0.45 4.25
CA TYR A 93 -12.11 0.02 3.46
C TYR A 93 -11.93 -0.83 2.22
N THR A 94 -11.89 -0.20 1.05
CA THR A 94 -11.67 -0.87 -0.24
C THR A 94 -10.44 -0.30 -0.93
N ILE A 95 -9.56 -1.18 -1.44
CA ILE A 95 -8.41 -0.78 -2.25
C ILE A 95 -8.91 -0.18 -3.58
N GLN A 96 -8.59 1.09 -3.82
CA GLN A 96 -8.92 1.80 -5.06
C GLN A 96 -7.81 1.68 -6.10
N SER A 97 -6.56 1.72 -5.65
CA SER A 97 -5.39 1.52 -6.49
C SER A 97 -4.23 1.00 -5.67
N GLU A 98 -3.41 0.17 -6.31
CA GLU A 98 -2.23 -0.41 -5.70
C GLU A 98 -1.12 -0.43 -6.75
N VAL A 99 0.04 0.09 -6.39
CA VAL A 99 1.27 0.11 -7.19
C VAL A 99 2.44 -0.16 -6.26
N GLU A 100 3.63 -0.44 -6.80
CA GLU A 100 4.84 -0.83 -6.07
C GLU A 100 5.04 -0.12 -4.70
N ASN A 101 4.92 1.22 -4.67
CA ASN A 101 5.21 2.02 -3.48
C ASN A 101 4.01 2.83 -2.98
N SER A 102 2.80 2.53 -3.45
CA SER A 102 1.61 3.23 -2.98
C SER A 102 0.35 2.38 -3.02
N ILE A 103 -0.44 2.48 -1.96
CA ILE A 103 -1.79 1.93 -1.87
C ILE A 103 -2.77 3.05 -1.51
N VAL A 104 -3.91 3.06 -2.20
CA VAL A 104 -5.00 4.01 -1.96
C VAL A 104 -6.22 3.25 -1.47
N LEU A 105 -6.69 3.62 -0.27
CA LEU A 105 -7.87 3.05 0.35
C LEU A 105 -9.02 4.05 0.32
N LEU A 106 -10.24 3.55 0.12
CA LEU A 106 -11.48 4.29 0.31
C LEU A 106 -12.25 3.67 1.49
N GLY A 107 -12.34 4.41 2.59
CA GLY A 107 -13.23 4.13 3.71
C GLY A 107 -14.62 4.68 3.44
N GLN A 108 -15.63 3.82 3.49
CA GLN A 108 -17.04 4.19 3.36
C GLN A 108 -17.73 3.99 4.71
N PHE A 109 -18.18 5.07 5.33
CA PHE A 109 -18.83 5.05 6.63
C PHE A 109 -20.34 4.96 6.46
N VAL A 110 -20.96 4.03 7.21
CA VAL A 110 -22.41 3.86 7.27
C VAL A 110 -22.82 3.96 8.74
N ASP A 111 -23.59 4.99 9.06
CA ASP A 111 -24.20 5.17 10.37
C ASP A 111 -25.51 4.36 10.46
N ILE A 112 -25.67 3.61 11.55
CA ILE A 112 -26.85 2.78 11.82
C ILE A 112 -28.06 3.64 12.19
N GLU A 113 -27.86 4.81 12.80
CA GLU A 113 -28.90 5.74 13.20
C GLU A 113 -29.22 6.78 12.11
N GLY A 114 -28.38 6.87 11.07
CA GLY A 114 -28.53 7.84 9.97
C GLY A 114 -28.33 9.30 10.41
N ASN A 115 -27.59 9.51 11.49
CA ASN A 115 -27.28 10.81 12.07
C ASN A 115 -26.02 11.46 11.45
N LEU A 116 -25.16 10.66 10.82
CA LEU A 116 -23.99 11.12 10.09
C LEU A 116 -24.29 11.16 8.58
N ASP A 117 -23.95 12.29 7.96
CA ASP A 117 -23.89 12.36 6.50
C ASP A 117 -22.89 11.31 5.99
N PRO A 118 -23.18 10.61 4.88
CA PRO A 118 -22.26 9.64 4.32
C PRO A 118 -20.94 10.33 3.98
N ASN A 119 -19.92 10.03 4.79
CA ASN A 119 -18.58 10.54 4.64
C ASN A 119 -17.73 9.44 4.01
N THR A 120 -16.94 9.81 3.02
CA THR A 120 -15.89 8.94 2.51
C THR A 120 -14.53 9.49 2.91
N LEU A 121 -13.62 8.58 3.24
CA LEU A 121 -12.25 8.85 3.61
C LEU A 121 -11.33 8.18 2.61
N THR A 122 -10.59 8.96 1.85
CA THR A 122 -9.53 8.43 0.99
C THR A 122 -8.22 8.52 1.75
N ILE A 123 -7.46 7.43 1.80
CA ILE A 123 -6.13 7.39 2.41
C ILE A 123 -5.16 7.02 1.33
N THR A 124 -4.17 7.88 1.07
CA THR A 124 -3.04 7.52 0.23
C THR A 124 -1.86 7.17 1.13
N SER A 125 -1.40 5.94 1.02
CA SER A 125 -0.18 5.46 1.67
C SER A 125 0.94 5.48 0.63
N THR A 126 2.05 6.15 0.93
CA THR A 126 3.22 6.20 0.04
C THR A 126 4.47 5.80 0.81
N VAL A 127 5.12 4.72 0.38
CA VAL A 127 6.38 4.28 0.96
C VAL A 127 7.54 4.85 0.17
N SER A 128 8.56 5.31 0.88
CA SER A 128 9.76 5.92 0.34
C SER A 128 11.01 5.42 1.06
N SER A 129 12.18 5.93 0.66
CA SER A 129 13.46 5.62 1.31
C SER A 129 13.77 4.12 1.38
N GLY A 130 13.35 3.36 0.36
CA GLY A 130 13.57 1.91 0.26
C GLY A 130 12.80 1.09 1.30
N GLY A 131 11.62 1.56 1.73
CA GLY A 131 10.79 0.89 2.75
C GLY A 131 10.84 1.56 4.12
N ASN A 132 11.79 2.47 4.34
CA ASN A 132 12.04 3.00 5.69
C ASN A 132 11.07 4.08 6.15
N SER A 133 10.32 4.70 5.23
CA SER A 133 9.40 5.78 5.55
C SER A 133 8.08 5.59 4.85
N LEU A 134 6.99 5.73 5.59
CA LEU A 134 5.63 5.69 5.10
C LEU A 134 4.98 7.07 5.34
N LEU A 135 4.38 7.63 4.29
CA LEU A 135 3.55 8.84 4.37
C LEU A 135 2.09 8.43 4.22
N LEU A 136 1.25 8.83 5.17
CA LEU A 136 -0.20 8.68 5.13
C LEU A 136 -0.86 10.04 4.88
N GLU A 137 -1.66 10.12 3.82
CA GLU A 137 -2.36 11.33 3.40
C GLU A 137 -3.88 11.08 3.40
N PRO A 138 -4.59 11.41 4.50
CA PRO A 138 -6.03 11.27 4.58
C PRO A 138 -6.78 12.46 3.95
N PHE A 139 -7.90 12.16 3.30
CA PHE A 139 -8.80 13.15 2.70
C PHE A 139 -10.26 12.78 2.96
N ILE A 140 -11.02 13.67 3.59
CA ILE A 140 -12.44 13.51 3.86
C ILE A 140 -13.26 14.32 2.84
N SER A 141 -14.20 13.67 2.15
CA SER A 141 -14.97 14.26 1.04
C SER A 141 -15.81 15.50 1.42
N ASN A 142 -16.19 15.63 2.68
CA ASN A 142 -17.12 16.66 3.16
C ASN A 142 -16.45 17.69 4.11
N GLN A 143 -15.12 17.73 4.17
CA GLN A 143 -14.37 18.72 4.95
C GLN A 143 -13.53 19.59 4.01
N ASP A 144 -13.64 20.91 4.19
CA ASP A 144 -12.82 21.88 3.45
C ASP A 144 -11.38 22.00 4.03
N GLU A 145 -11.15 21.45 5.23
CA GLU A 145 -9.83 21.42 5.86
C GLU A 145 -9.06 20.17 5.40
N GLN A 146 -7.86 20.38 4.85
CA GLN A 146 -6.93 19.28 4.61
C GLN A 146 -6.42 18.75 5.94
N GLN A 147 -6.58 17.45 6.15
CA GLN A 147 -5.90 16.78 7.25
C GLN A 147 -4.39 16.85 7.04
N GLN A 148 -3.66 16.96 8.14
CA GLN A 148 -2.20 16.94 8.07
C GLN A 148 -1.75 15.53 7.69
N PRO A 149 -0.76 15.42 6.79
CA PRO A 149 -0.19 14.12 6.47
C PRO A 149 0.61 13.59 7.66
N GLU A 150 0.60 12.28 7.82
CA GLU A 150 1.30 11.60 8.89
C GLU A 150 2.51 10.86 8.34
N THR A 151 3.66 11.03 9.01
CA THR A 151 4.89 10.35 8.60
C THR A 151 5.23 9.28 9.62
N TYR A 152 5.53 8.09 9.13
CA TYR A 152 5.96 6.95 9.90
C TYR A 152 7.34 6.49 9.44
N THR A 153 8.08 5.87 10.35
CA THR A 153 9.42 5.30 10.13
C THR A 153 9.41 3.82 10.47
N ILE A 154 10.22 3.02 9.77
CA ILE A 154 10.23 1.57 9.95
C ILE A 154 10.62 1.18 11.39
N ALA A 155 9.87 0.24 11.97
CA ALA A 155 10.04 -0.24 13.34
C ALA A 155 10.01 -1.78 13.39
N PRO A 156 11.11 -2.45 12.99
CA PRO A 156 11.12 -3.90 12.75
C PRO A 156 11.02 -4.78 14.01
N ASP A 157 11.20 -4.23 15.22
CA ASP A 157 11.41 -5.00 16.44
C ASP A 157 10.21 -4.99 17.41
N GLU A 158 9.08 -4.37 17.08
CA GLU A 158 8.00 -4.13 18.04
C GLU A 158 6.60 -4.43 17.47
N PHE A 159 6.16 -5.68 17.61
CA PHE A 159 4.74 -6.07 17.52
C PHE A 159 4.14 -6.02 18.93
N PRO A 160 3.51 -4.91 19.36
CA PRO A 160 3.03 -4.76 20.73
C PRO A 160 1.81 -5.64 21.06
N CYS A 161 1.19 -6.26 20.05
CA CYS A 161 -0.04 -7.05 20.19
C CYS A 161 0.18 -8.58 20.28
N ASN A 162 1.42 -9.03 20.50
CA ASN A 162 1.82 -10.44 20.66
C ASN A 162 2.11 -10.86 22.12
#